data_AF-A0A497JHG5-F1
#
_entry.id   AF-A0A497JHG5-F1
#
_cell.length_a   1.000
_cell.length_b   1.000
_cell.length_c   1.000
_cell.angle_alpha   90.00
_cell.angle_beta   90.00
_cell.angle_gamma   90.00
#
_symmetry.space_group_name_H-M   'P 1'
#
loop_
_entity.id
_entity.type
_entity.pdbx_description
1 polymer ?
#
loop_
_entity_poly.entity_id
_entity_poly.type
_entity_poly.pdbx_seq_one_letter_code
_entity_poly.pdbx_strand_id
1 'polypeptide(L)'
;MYAIVASKLDPAGMLISELLIEGGFEKTNEEFDGNAVYFLKEREMKLYFINEDQVYANYVDKIPCDYIIFASKHSSVSKRPTLTVHP
;
A
#
# COMPACT_ATOMS: atom_id res chain seq x y z
N MET A 1 -6.37 13.75 1.24
CA MET A 1 -6.10 12.57 0.40
C MET A 1 -5.29 11.56 1.18
N TYR A 2 -5.72 10.29 1.21
CA TYR A 2 -4.98 9.19 1.85
C TYR A 2 -4.16 8.41 0.81
N ALA A 3 -2.98 7.94 1.22
CA ALA A 3 -2.15 7.04 0.43
C ALA A 3 -2.06 5.67 1.10
N ILE A 4 -2.46 4.61 0.38
CA ILE A 4 -2.17 3.24 0.75
C ILE A 4 -0.88 2.84 0.03
N VAL A 5 0.10 2.32 0.76
CA VAL A 5 1.38 1.88 0.22
C VAL A 5 1.56 0.39 0.48
N ALA A 6 1.81 -0.38 -0.58
CA ALA A 6 2.12 -1.81 -0.51
C ALA A 6 3.46 -2.10 -1.18
N SER A 7 4.25 -3.00 -0.59
CA SER A 7 5.47 -3.49 -1.24
C SER A 7 5.15 -4.67 -2.14
N LYS A 8 5.73 -4.68 -3.35
CA LYS A 8 5.68 -5.86 -4.24
C LYS A 8 6.41 -7.08 -3.67
N LEU A 9 7.26 -6.88 -2.66
CA LEU A 9 7.95 -7.96 -1.94
C LEU A 9 7.12 -8.53 -0.78
N ASP A 10 5.96 -7.93 -0.47
CA ASP A 10 5.07 -8.33 0.62
C ASP A 10 3.84 -9.10 0.09
N PRO A 11 3.75 -10.42 0.27
CA PRO A 11 2.60 -11.20 -0.20
C PRO A 11 1.27 -10.77 0.42
N ALA A 12 1.26 -10.32 1.68
CA ALA A 12 0.04 -9.85 2.31
C ALA A 12 -0.36 -8.47 1.77
N GLY A 13 0.63 -7.59 1.59
CA GLY A 13 0.42 -6.28 0.96
C GLY A 13 -0.14 -6.40 -0.47
N MET A 14 0.39 -7.35 -1.25
CA MET A 14 -0.10 -7.62 -2.61
C MET A 14 -1.53 -8.18 -2.61
N LEU A 15 -1.84 -9.15 -1.75
CA LEU A 15 -3.20 -9.68 -1.64
C LEU A 15 -4.22 -8.59 -1.23
N ILE A 16 -3.87 -7.76 -0.24
CA ILE A 16 -4.71 -6.63 0.17
C ILE A 16 -4.93 -5.69 -1.03
N SER A 17 -3.87 -5.39 -1.78
CA SER A 17 -3.94 -4.50 -2.94
C SER A 17 -4.84 -5.05 -4.06
N GLU A 18 -4.75 -6.34 -4.35
CA GLU A 18 -5.63 -7.02 -5.32
C GLU A 18 -7.09 -6.89 -4.93
N LEU A 19 -7.44 -7.16 -3.67
CA LEU A 19 -8.79 -7.02 -3.14
C LEU A 19 -9.29 -5.56 -3.18
N LEU A 20 -8.42 -4.58 -2.96
CA LEU A 20 -8.77 -3.17 -3.09
C LEU A 20 -9.05 -2.79 -4.56
N ILE A 21 -8.26 -3.30 -5.50
CA ILE A 21 -8.48 -3.11 -6.94
C ILE A 21 -9.82 -3.72 -7.38
N GLU A 22 -10.10 -4.96 -6.97
CA GLU A 22 -11.40 -5.59 -7.18
C GLU A 22 -12.56 -4.80 -6.53
N GLY A 23 -12.28 -4.15 -5.41
CA GLY A 23 -13.22 -3.30 -4.66
C GLY A 23 -13.48 -1.91 -5.25
N GLY A 24 -12.90 -1.57 -6.41
CA GLY A 24 -13.21 -0.33 -7.13
C GLY A 24 -12.07 0.68 -7.26
N PHE A 25 -10.84 0.33 -6.89
CA PHE A 25 -9.68 1.15 -7.23
C PHE A 25 -9.40 1.09 -8.74
N GLU A 26 -9.45 2.23 -9.41
CA GLU A 26 -9.23 2.34 -10.86
C GLU A 26 -7.78 2.71 -11.17
N LYS A 27 -7.20 2.08 -12.19
CA LYS A 27 -5.85 2.42 -12.65
C LYS A 27 -5.81 3.84 -13.19
N THR A 28 -4.81 4.62 -12.78
CA THR A 28 -4.58 5.99 -13.28
C THR A 28 -3.49 6.03 -14.35
N ASN A 29 -3.23 7.22 -14.91
CA ASN A 29 -2.07 7.47 -15.78
C ASN A 29 -0.82 7.86 -14.98
N GLU A 30 -0.90 7.91 -13.65
CA GLU A 30 0.23 8.23 -12.78
C GLU A 30 1.06 6.98 -12.49
N GLU A 31 2.37 7.20 -12.32
CA GLU A 31 3.30 6.17 -11.90
C GLU A 31 4.09 6.63 -10.67
N PHE A 32 4.41 5.69 -9.80
CA PHE A 32 5.27 5.89 -8.64
C PHE A 32 6.19 4.69 -8.50
N ASP A 33 7.49 4.92 -8.33
CA ASP A 33 8.50 3.86 -8.27
C ASP A 33 8.41 2.88 -9.47
N GLY A 34 8.11 3.40 -10.66
CA GLY A 34 7.91 2.61 -11.89
C GLY A 34 6.65 1.74 -11.89
N ASN A 35 5.72 1.96 -10.96
CA ASN A 35 4.49 1.20 -10.80
C ASN A 35 3.26 2.08 -11.02
N ALA A 36 2.20 1.50 -11.59
CA ALA A 36 0.93 2.20 -11.77
C ALA A 36 0.31 2.59 -10.42
N VAL A 37 -0.19 3.81 -10.35
CA VAL A 37 -0.98 4.29 -9.20
C VAL A 37 -2.46 4.03 -9.48
N TYR A 38 -3.19 3.60 -8.46
CA TYR A 38 -4.63 3.38 -8.53
C TYR A 38 -5.36 4.39 -7.66
N PHE A 39 -6.59 4.73 -8.02
CA PHE A 39 -7.38 5.75 -7.34
C PHE A 39 -8.80 5.28 -7.08
N LEU A 40 -9.24 5.44 -5.83
CA LEU A 40 -10.63 5.29 -5.42
C LEU A 40 -11.24 6.68 -5.23
N LYS A 41 -11.99 7.14 -6.25
CA LYS A 41 -12.60 8.47 -6.30
C LYS A 41 -13.50 8.76 -5.11
N GLU A 42 -14.32 7.78 -4.71
CA GLU A 42 -15.33 7.94 -3.64
C GLU A 42 -14.75 8.28 -2.27
N ARG A 43 -13.48 7.91 -2.02
CA ARG A 43 -12.82 8.12 -0.73
C ARG A 43 -11.58 9.00 -0.81
N GLU A 44 -11.29 9.55 -1.99
CA GLU A 44 -10.06 10.30 -2.26
C GLU A 44 -8.79 9.57 -1.76
N MET A 45 -8.70 8.29 -2.11
CA MET A 45 -7.59 7.40 -1.70
C MET A 45 -6.81 6.93 -2.92
N LYS A 46 -5.48 7.02 -2.85
CA LYS A 46 -4.59 6.44 -3.86
C LYS A 46 -3.86 5.22 -3.31
N LEU A 47 -3.66 4.22 -4.16
CA LEU A 47 -2.88 3.01 -3.88
C LEU A 47 -1.59 3.06 -4.69
N TYR A 48 -0.47 2.94 -3.98
CA TYR A 48 0.89 3.01 -4.50
C TYR A 48 1.63 1.70 -4.24
N PHE A 49 2.53 1.35 -5.16
CA PHE A 49 3.39 0.18 -5.03
C PHE A 49 4.85 0.60 -4.96
N ILE A 50 5.59 0.00 -4.04
CA ILE A 50 7.04 0.14 -3.94
C ILE A 50 7.75 -1.18 -4.24
N ASN A 51 9.00 -1.09 -4.67
CA ASN A 51 9.81 -2.24 -5.07
C ASN A 51 10.74 -2.76 -3.96
N GLU A 52 10.82 -2.08 -2.81
CA GLU A 52 11.63 -2.48 -1.66
C GLU A 52 10.79 -2.77 -0.41
N ASP A 53 11.43 -3.28 0.65
CA ASP A 53 10.75 -3.45 1.93
C ASP A 53 10.37 -2.08 2.51
N GLN A 54 9.16 -1.97 3.05
CA GLN A 54 8.59 -0.72 3.53
C GLN A 54 9.46 -0.06 4.61
N VAL A 55 10.21 -0.84 5.38
CA VAL A 55 11.11 -0.33 6.43
C VAL A 55 12.28 0.48 5.88
N TYR A 56 12.64 0.33 4.60
CA TYR A 56 13.73 1.05 3.94
C TYR A 56 13.25 2.17 3.00
N ALA A 57 11.95 2.18 2.69
CA ALA A 57 11.35 3.02 1.66
C ALA A 57 11.12 4.47 2.10
N ASN A 58 12.16 5.17 2.57
CA ASN A 58 12.05 6.53 3.11
C ASN A 58 11.45 7.53 2.12
N TYR A 59 11.60 7.31 0.81
CA TYR A 59 11.13 8.20 -0.26
C TYR A 59 9.60 8.25 -0.43
N VAL A 60 8.85 7.39 0.27
CA VAL A 60 7.38 7.42 0.29
C VAL A 60 6.83 8.67 0.96
N ASP A 61 7.65 9.37 1.74
CA ASP A 61 7.35 10.68 2.33
C ASP A 61 7.08 11.78 1.28
N LYS A 62 7.55 11.59 0.04
CA LYS A 62 7.31 12.51 -1.09
C LYS A 62 5.91 12.39 -1.68
N ILE A 63 5.13 11.39 -1.28
CA ILE A 63 3.75 11.22 -1.76
C ILE A 63 2.90 12.38 -1.22
N PRO A 64 2.25 13.18 -2.08
CA PRO A 64 1.51 14.36 -1.65
C PRO A 64 0.16 13.97 -1.03
N CYS A 65 0.18 13.53 0.22
CA CYS A 65 -0.99 13.04 0.96
C CYS A 65 -0.99 13.51 2.42
N ASP A 66 -2.14 13.41 3.08
CA ASP A 66 -2.26 13.77 4.49
C ASP A 66 -1.81 12.63 5.41
N TYR A 67 -2.02 11.38 4.96
CA TYR A 67 -1.72 10.17 5.72
C TYR A 67 -1.27 9.05 4.80
N ILE A 68 -0.25 8.31 5.25
CA ILE A 68 0.23 7.07 4.63
C ILE A 68 -0.26 5.89 5.47
N ILE A 69 -0.85 4.90 4.81
CA ILE A 69 -1.31 3.64 5.39
C ILE A 69 -0.50 2.53 4.73
N PHE A 70 0.37 1.88 5.51
CA PHE A 70 1.14 0.74 5.04
C PHE A 70 0.31 -0.55 5.11
N ALA A 71 0.11 -1.19 3.96
CA ALA A 71 -0.44 -2.54 3.87
C ALA A 71 0.71 -3.55 3.85
N SER A 72 0.87 -4.32 4.93
CA SER A 72 2.00 -5.23 5.09
C SER A 72 1.68 -6.45 5.95
N LYS A 73 2.47 -7.51 5.79
CA LYS A 73 2.51 -8.67 6.65
C LYS A 73 3.08 -8.32 8.02
N HIS A 74 2.50 -8.91 9.05
CA HIS A 74 3.16 -9.01 10.35
C HIS A 74 3.83 -10.39 10.46
N SER A 75 5.14 -10.42 10.72
CA SER A 75 5.87 -11.69 10.92
C SER A 75 6.24 -11.87 12.40
N SER A 76 5.79 -12.97 13.00
CA SER A 76 6.08 -13.32 14.40
C SER A 76 6.39 -14.80 14.55
N VAL A 77 7.36 -15.12 15.41
CA VAL A 77 7.76 -16.49 15.76
C VAL A 77 6.58 -17.29 16.34
N SER A 78 5.65 -16.60 17.02
CA SER A 78 4.47 -17.23 17.64
C SER A 78 3.48 -17.83 16.63
N LYS A 79 3.59 -17.48 15.35
CA LYS A 79 2.71 -17.92 14.24
C LYS A 79 1.20 -17.75 14.50
N ARG A 80 0.83 -16.86 15.42
CA ARG A 80 -0.58 -16.61 15.74
C ARG A 80 -1.24 -15.86 14.58
N PRO A 81 -2.39 -16.31 14.07
CA PRO A 81 -3.16 -15.53 13.11
C PRO A 81 -3.65 -14.23 13.77
N THR A 82 -3.26 -13.09 13.21
CA THR A 82 -3.57 -11.76 13.77
C THR A 82 -3.74 -10.72 12.67
N LEU A 83 -4.57 -9.72 12.93
CA LEU A 83 -4.58 -8.44 12.22
C LEU A 83 -4.05 -7.38 13.19
N THR A 84 -3.03 -6.63 12.79
CA THR A 84 -2.30 -5.71 13.67
C THR A 84 -2.18 -4.33 13.06
N VAL A 85 -2.07 -3.30 13.90
CA VAL A 85 -1.76 -1.91 13.49
C VAL A 85 -0.65 -1.38 14.40
N HIS A 86 0.32 -0.68 13.82
CA HIS A 86 1.39 0.02 14.54
C HIS A 86 1.82 1.28 13.77
N PRO A 87 2.37 2.30 14.46
CA PRO A 87 2.98 3.47 13.83
C PRO A 87 4.31 3.17 13.14
#